data_AF-A0A0J8TF18-F1
#
_entry.id   AF-A0A0J8TF18-F1
#
_cell.length_a   1.000
_cell.length_b   1.000
_cell.length_c   1.000
_cell.angle_alpha   90.00
_cell.angle_beta   90.00
_cell.angle_gamma   90.00
#
_symmetry.space_group_name_H-M   'P 1'
#
loop_
_entity.id
_entity.type
_entity.pdbx_description
1 polymer ?
#
loop_
_entity_poly.entity_id
_entity_poly.type
_entity_poly.pdbx_seq_one_letter_code
_entity_poly.pdbx_strand_id
1 'polypeptide(L)'
;MVWQMKEYLTNNPTDGGANVPLALKISKDKLQLQYQPAWGVPREVLWETTAKTNTKYRADIVMRTGSPGWVQFSWNGKAQKLGKSQKTKYPAITFPGRSDPKFGAYGGAEIDIDTYVYRAQIDEK
;
A
#
# COMPACT_ATOMS: atom_id res chain seq x y z
N MET A 1 -8.86 1.68 -4.58
CA MET A 1 -7.85 1.09 -3.66
C MET A 1 -8.49 -0.11 -3.02
N VAL A 2 -7.73 -1.18 -2.81
CA VAL A 2 -8.18 -2.42 -2.16
C VAL A 2 -7.59 -2.58 -0.76
N TRP A 3 -6.45 -1.91 -0.50
CA TRP A 3 -5.83 -1.78 0.80
C TRP A 3 -5.04 -0.47 0.90
N GLN A 4 -4.94 0.11 2.09
CA GLN A 4 -4.11 1.28 2.37
C GLN A 4 -3.69 1.37 3.84
N MET A 5 -2.52 1.96 4.12
CA MET A 5 -2.22 2.58 5.42
C MET A 5 -2.70 4.02 5.39
N LYS A 6 -3.64 4.38 6.26
CA LYS A 6 -4.22 5.72 6.34
C LYS A 6 -3.63 6.47 7.51
N GLU A 7 -3.01 7.62 7.27
CA GLU A 7 -2.53 8.53 8.31
C GLU A 7 -3.58 9.60 8.68
N TYR A 8 -3.62 9.98 9.95
CA TYR A 8 -4.59 10.97 10.46
C TYR A 8 -4.01 12.23 11.10
N LEU A 9 -2.78 12.22 11.59
CA LEU A 9 -2.20 13.33 12.34
C LEU A 9 -1.20 14.11 11.49
N THR A 10 -0.18 13.43 10.98
CA THR A 10 1.00 14.10 10.40
C THR A 10 0.85 14.45 8.93
N ASN A 11 -0.31 14.18 8.31
CA ASN A 11 -0.59 14.53 6.92
C ASN A 11 -0.87 16.03 6.71
N ASN A 12 0.15 16.85 6.91
CA ASN A 12 0.06 18.30 6.74
C ASN A 12 1.45 18.88 6.37
N PRO A 13 1.53 20.14 5.91
CA PRO A 13 2.81 20.76 5.53
C PRO A 13 3.83 20.89 6.66
N THR A 14 3.37 20.90 7.93
CA THR A 14 4.21 21.11 9.12
C THR A 14 4.87 19.82 9.59
N ASP A 15 4.08 18.74 9.74
CA ASP A 15 4.57 17.45 10.24
C ASP A 15 5.07 16.52 9.11
N GLY A 16 4.66 16.78 7.86
CA GLY A 16 5.27 16.19 6.66
C GLY A 16 4.89 14.73 6.34
N GLY A 17 4.05 14.07 7.13
CA GLY A 17 3.58 12.70 6.86
C GLY A 17 2.73 12.61 5.60
N ALA A 18 2.76 11.46 4.92
CA ALA A 18 1.86 11.24 3.78
C ALA A 18 0.45 10.81 4.25
N ASN A 19 -0.59 11.33 3.59
CA ASN A 19 -2.00 10.96 3.86
C ASN A 19 -2.27 9.45 3.79
N VAL A 20 -1.66 8.82 2.79
CA VAL A 20 -1.72 7.39 2.55
C VAL A 20 -0.30 6.98 2.18
N PRO A 21 0.55 6.66 3.17
CA PRO A 21 1.96 6.36 2.94
C PRO A 21 2.13 5.13 2.06
N LEU A 22 1.24 4.14 2.16
CA LEU A 22 1.31 2.90 1.39
C LEU A 22 -0.09 2.47 0.95
N ALA A 23 -0.24 2.08 -0.31
CA ALA A 23 -1.52 1.65 -0.86
C ALA A 23 -1.37 0.51 -1.88
N LEU A 24 -2.35 -0.39 -1.91
CA LEU A 24 -2.58 -1.33 -2.99
C LEU A 24 -3.80 -0.85 -3.78
N LYS A 25 -3.58 -0.45 -5.03
CA LYS A 25 -4.58 0.25 -5.85
C LYS A 25 -4.69 -0.34 -7.24
N ILE A 26 -5.91 -0.52 -7.73
CA ILE A 26 -6.17 -0.70 -9.17
C ILE A 26 -6.15 0.68 -9.83
N SER A 27 -5.29 0.85 -10.83
CA SER A 27 -5.12 2.08 -11.61
C SER A 27 -4.71 1.72 -13.03
N LYS A 28 -5.47 2.19 -14.03
CA LYS A 28 -5.21 1.93 -15.46
C LYS A 28 -4.96 0.43 -15.73
N ASP A 29 -5.91 -0.41 -15.32
CA ASP A 29 -5.91 -1.88 -15.47
C ASP A 29 -4.76 -2.63 -14.78
N LYS A 30 -3.96 -1.93 -13.97
CA LYS A 30 -2.89 -2.53 -13.18
C LYS A 30 -3.23 -2.46 -11.70
N LEU A 31 -2.96 -3.56 -11.01
CA LEU A 31 -2.85 -3.54 -9.56
C LEU A 31 -1.44 -3.05 -9.21
N GLN A 32 -1.35 -2.01 -8.38
CA GLN A 32 -0.12 -1.31 -8.06
C GLN A 32 0.06 -1.22 -6.55
N LEU A 33 1.24 -1.59 -6.06
CA LEU A 33 1.72 -1.18 -4.76
C LEU A 33 2.37 0.20 -4.90
N GLN A 34 1.80 1.20 -4.25
CA GLN A 34 2.23 2.59 -4.31
C GLN A 34 2.70 3.07 -2.95
N TYR A 35 3.80 3.82 -2.92
CA TYR A 35 4.32 4.47 -1.72
C TYR A 35 4.34 5.99 -1.91
N GLN A 36 4.00 6.73 -0.85
CA GLN A 36 4.13 8.17 -0.78
C GLN A 36 5.04 8.52 0.39
N PRO A 37 6.20 9.16 0.16
CA PRO A 37 7.16 9.38 1.23
C PRO A 37 6.78 10.49 2.21
N ALA A 38 6.06 11.51 1.75
CA ALA A 38 5.74 12.68 2.55
C ALA A 38 4.53 13.46 2.02
N TRP A 39 4.06 14.42 2.81
CA TRP A 39 3.07 15.41 2.40
C TRP A 39 3.51 16.13 1.12
N GLY A 40 2.59 16.33 0.18
CA GLY A 40 2.86 17.01 -1.09
C GLY A 40 3.76 16.24 -2.09
N VAL A 41 4.46 15.19 -1.67
CA VAL A 41 5.31 14.40 -2.57
C VAL A 41 4.47 13.41 -3.38
N PRO A 42 4.68 13.27 -4.71
CA PRO A 42 3.97 12.29 -5.51
C PRO A 42 4.18 10.85 -5.07
N ARG A 43 3.20 10.00 -5.37
CA ARG A 43 3.33 8.55 -5.18
C ARG A 43 4.29 7.95 -6.19
N GLU A 44 5.10 7.02 -5.73
CA GLU A 44 5.86 6.11 -6.59
C GLU A 44 5.20 4.74 -6.66
N VAL A 45 5.30 4.10 -7.84
CA VAL A 45 4.90 2.71 -8.02
C VAL A 45 6.08 1.82 -7.64
N LEU A 46 5.94 1.06 -6.56
CA LEU A 46 6.96 0.13 -6.10
C LEU A 46 6.89 -1.21 -6.83
N TRP A 47 5.68 -1.63 -7.20
CA TRP A 47 5.42 -2.88 -7.90
C TRP A 47 4.07 -2.79 -8.61
N GLU A 48 3.93 -3.46 -9.75
CA GLU A 48 2.66 -3.56 -10.45
C GLU A 48 2.48 -4.88 -11.21
N THR A 49 1.22 -5.25 -11.44
CA THR A 49 0.85 -6.37 -12.30
C THR A 49 -0.50 -6.11 -12.96
N THR A 50 -0.76 -6.78 -14.09
CA THR A 50 -2.10 -6.82 -14.66
C THR A 50 -2.97 -7.77 -13.84
N ALA A 51 -4.05 -7.25 -13.26
CA ALA A 51 -5.03 -8.08 -12.55
C ALA A 51 -6.10 -8.58 -13.53
N LYS A 52 -6.50 -9.83 -13.38
CA LYS A 52 -7.64 -10.42 -14.10
C LYS A 52 -8.87 -10.36 -13.22
N THR A 53 -10.02 -10.10 -13.84
CA THR A 53 -11.32 -10.23 -13.18
C THR A 53 -11.57 -11.67 -12.74
N ASN A 54 -12.48 -11.87 -11.79
CA ASN A 54 -12.88 -13.19 -11.28
C ASN A 54 -11.71 -14.09 -10.81
N THR A 55 -10.60 -13.47 -10.42
CA THR A 55 -9.39 -14.18 -10.01
C THR A 55 -9.07 -13.85 -8.56
N LYS A 56 -8.79 -14.89 -7.77
CA LYS A 56 -8.37 -14.75 -6.37
C LYS A 56 -6.87 -14.51 -6.32
N TYR A 57 -6.46 -13.53 -5.54
CA TYR A 57 -5.07 -13.18 -5.34
C TYR A 57 -4.72 -13.11 -3.85
N ARG A 58 -3.43 -13.32 -3.55
CA ARG A 58 -2.88 -13.13 -2.21
C ARG A 58 -1.81 -12.04 -2.25
N ALA A 59 -1.94 -11.07 -1.36
CA ALA A 59 -0.94 -10.04 -1.10
C ALA A 59 -0.49 -10.15 0.35
N ASP A 60 0.80 -10.33 0.59
CA ASP A 60 1.39 -10.26 1.92
C ASP A 60 2.22 -8.98 2.02
N ILE A 61 1.94 -8.16 3.03
CA ILE A 61 2.64 -6.89 3.27
C ILE A 61 3.24 -6.97 4.67
N VAL A 62 4.56 -6.84 4.78
CA VAL A 62 5.28 -6.81 6.06
C VAL A 62 5.92 -5.45 6.20
N MET A 63 5.74 -4.81 7.35
CA MET A 63 6.26 -3.46 7.60
C MET A 63 7.01 -3.43 8.92
N ARG A 64 8.13 -2.70 8.94
CA ARG A 64 8.74 -2.17 10.17
C ARG A 64 8.34 -0.71 10.29
N THR A 65 7.54 -0.39 11.29
CA THR A 65 7.00 0.97 11.52
C THR A 65 7.95 1.88 12.29
N GLY A 66 8.94 1.33 13.00
CA GLY A 66 9.96 2.12 13.70
C GLY A 66 11.02 2.73 12.76
N SER A 67 11.88 3.63 13.27
CA SER A 67 12.97 4.23 12.50
C SER A 67 14.27 3.41 12.60
N PRO A 68 14.96 3.07 11.49
CA PRO A 68 14.57 3.23 10.09
C PRO A 68 13.46 2.25 9.65
N GLY A 69 12.41 2.75 9.00
CA GLY A 69 11.28 1.93 8.55
C GLY A 69 11.54 1.19 7.24
N TRP A 70 10.78 0.13 6.99
CA TRP A 70 10.81 -0.58 5.70
C TRP A 70 9.51 -1.34 5.41
N VAL A 71 9.32 -1.69 4.14
CA VAL A 71 8.25 -2.57 3.66
C VAL A 71 8.81 -3.73 2.84
N GLN A 72 8.21 -4.91 3.00
CA GLN A 72 8.35 -6.06 2.11
C GLN A 72 6.98 -6.42 1.54
N PHE A 73 6.98 -6.89 0.29
CA PHE A 73 5.77 -7.28 -0.40
C PHE A 73 5.95 -8.65 -1.04
N SER A 74 4.95 -9.53 -0.87
CA SER A 74 4.82 -10.77 -1.59
C SER A 74 3.52 -10.81 -2.37
N TRP A 75 3.61 -11.27 -3.62
CA TRP A 75 2.47 -11.49 -4.49
C TRP A 75 2.30 -12.97 -4.76
N ASN A 76 1.12 -13.52 -4.45
CA ASN A 76 0.83 -14.95 -4.53
C ASN A 76 1.91 -15.81 -3.85
N GLY A 77 2.33 -15.40 -2.65
CA GLY A 77 3.36 -16.08 -1.85
C GLY A 77 4.80 -15.87 -2.33
N LYS A 78 5.05 -15.13 -3.41
CA LYS A 78 6.41 -14.85 -3.92
C LYS A 78 6.85 -13.44 -3.53
N ALA A 79 7.96 -13.34 -2.81
CA ALA A 79 8.58 -12.06 -2.47
C ALA A 79 8.95 -11.26 -3.73
N GLN A 80 8.68 -9.97 -3.71
CA GLN A 80 8.93 -9.06 -4.84
C GLN A 80 10.11 -8.12 -4.53
N LYS A 81 10.80 -7.69 -5.60
CA LYS A 81 11.77 -6.59 -5.54
C LYS A 81 11.06 -5.28 -5.83
N LEU A 82 11.33 -4.27 -5.02
CA LEU A 82 10.50 -3.06 -4.95
C LEU A 82 11.23 -1.80 -5.44
N GLY A 83 10.45 -0.99 -6.15
CA GLY A 83 10.85 0.31 -6.70
C GLY A 83 12.05 0.21 -7.64
N LYS A 84 12.66 1.37 -7.91
CA LYS A 84 13.89 1.42 -8.73
C LYS A 84 15.09 0.76 -8.04
N SER A 85 15.07 0.70 -6.71
CA SER A 85 16.14 0.10 -5.90
C SER A 85 16.23 -1.43 -6.01
N GLN A 86 15.16 -2.09 -6.47
CA GLN A 86 15.07 -3.55 -6.61
C GLN A 86 15.40 -4.32 -5.32
N LYS A 87 15.08 -3.73 -4.15
CA LYS A 87 15.27 -4.34 -2.83
C LYS A 87 14.02 -5.10 -2.40
N THR A 88 14.19 -6.20 -1.68
CA THR A 88 13.08 -6.93 -1.04
C THR A 88 12.57 -6.22 0.21
N LYS A 89 13.47 -5.58 0.98
CA LYS A 89 13.16 -4.60 2.04
C LYS A 89 13.34 -3.19 1.49
N TYR A 90 12.24 -2.55 1.13
CA TYR A 90 12.24 -1.18 0.62
C TYR A 90 12.19 -0.19 1.79
N PRO A 91 13.13 0.76 1.91
CA PRO A 91 13.06 1.80 2.93
C PRO A 91 11.78 2.62 2.80
N ALA A 92 10.99 2.69 3.86
CA ALA A 92 9.68 3.35 3.83
C ALA A 92 9.25 3.78 5.22
N ILE A 93 8.64 4.96 5.33
CA ILE A 93 7.95 5.41 6.55
C ILE A 93 6.45 5.16 6.33
N THR A 94 5.95 4.04 6.84
CA THR A 94 4.54 3.62 6.65
C THR A 94 3.62 3.97 7.81
N PHE A 95 4.19 4.45 8.91
CA PHE A 95 3.49 4.89 10.12
C PHE A 95 4.10 6.22 10.61
N PRO A 96 3.86 7.34 9.92
CA PRO A 96 4.46 8.62 10.27
C PRO A 96 3.88 9.27 11.53
N GLY A 97 2.74 8.81 12.05
CA GLY A 97 2.09 9.39 13.22
C GLY A 97 1.10 8.43 13.85
N ARG A 98 -0.17 8.51 13.42
CA ARG A 98 -1.23 7.56 13.80
C ARG A 98 -1.84 6.99 12.54
N SER A 99 -1.41 5.80 12.14
CA SER A 99 -1.85 5.19 10.90
C SER A 99 -2.56 3.85 11.08
N ASP A 100 -3.70 3.68 10.43
CA ASP A 100 -4.47 2.42 10.49
C ASP A 100 -4.53 1.74 9.11
N PRO A 101 -4.45 0.39 9.05
CA PRO A 101 -4.73 -0.33 7.83
C PRO A 101 -6.24 -0.27 7.51
N LYS A 102 -6.56 -0.02 6.24
CA LYS A 102 -7.94 -0.08 5.72
C LYS A 102 -8.00 -1.03 4.54
N PHE A 103 -9.10 -1.76 4.45
CA PHE A 103 -9.39 -2.75 3.42
C PHE A 103 -10.74 -2.44 2.80
N GLY A 104 -10.92 -2.82 1.54
CA GLY A 104 -12.19 -2.68 0.83
C GLY A 104 -12.06 -1.79 -0.40
N ALA A 105 -13.19 -1.53 -1.06
CA ALA A 105 -13.25 -0.70 -2.25
C ALA A 105 -13.28 0.79 -1.88
N TYR A 106 -12.21 1.52 -2.19
CA TYR A 106 -12.13 2.97 -1.97
C TYR A 106 -11.78 3.71 -3.25
N GLY A 107 -12.64 4.61 -3.71
CA GLY A 107 -12.41 5.35 -4.96
C GLY A 107 -13.60 6.10 -5.56
N GLY A 108 -14.83 5.89 -5.06
CA GLY A 108 -16.00 6.71 -5.42
C GLY A 108 -16.26 6.83 -6.93
N ALA A 109 -15.97 5.78 -7.71
CA ALA A 109 -16.35 5.78 -9.12
C ALA A 109 -17.87 5.55 -9.24
N GLU A 110 -18.50 6.12 -10.27
CA GLU A 110 -19.94 5.96 -10.59
C GLU A 110 -20.35 4.53 -10.99
N ILE A 111 -19.44 3.56 -10.88
CA ILE A 111 -19.59 2.20 -11.39
C ILE A 111 -19.72 1.26 -10.19
N ASP A 112 -20.59 0.25 -10.29
CA ASP A 112 -20.64 -0.85 -9.34
C ASP A 112 -19.27 -1.51 -9.22
N ILE A 113 -18.66 -1.40 -8.04
CA ILE A 113 -17.39 -2.04 -7.73
C ILE A 113 -17.68 -3.37 -7.05
N ASP A 114 -17.58 -4.45 -7.82
CA ASP A 114 -17.65 -5.80 -7.28
C ASP A 114 -16.25 -6.27 -6.88
N THR A 115 -15.78 -5.81 -5.72
CA THR A 115 -14.47 -6.20 -5.17
C THR A 115 -14.60 -6.70 -3.74
N TYR A 116 -14.14 -7.92 -3.51
CA TYR A 116 -14.14 -8.55 -2.19
C TYR A 116 -12.72 -8.60 -1.63
N VAL A 117 -12.54 -8.07 -0.42
CA VAL A 117 -11.36 -8.36 0.40
C VAL A 117 -11.80 -9.34 1.48
N TYR A 118 -11.16 -10.51 1.53
CA TYR A 118 -11.50 -11.59 2.46
C TYR A 118 -10.23 -12.21 3.04
N ARG A 119 -10.36 -12.84 4.21
CA ARG A 119 -9.25 -13.44 4.97
C ARG A 119 -8.13 -12.43 5.27
N ALA A 120 -8.52 -11.20 5.61
CA ALA A 120 -7.58 -10.22 6.16
C ALA A 120 -7.10 -10.72 7.53
N GLN A 121 -5.79 -10.83 7.67
CA GLN A 121 -5.11 -11.21 8.90
C GLN A 121 -4.03 -10.16 9.16
N ILE A 122 -3.95 -9.70 10.41
CA ILE A 122 -2.96 -8.73 10.87
C ILE A 122 -2.32 -9.35 12.10
N ASP A 123 -1.02 -9.61 12.02
CA ASP A 123 -0.23 -10.16 13.11
C ASP A 123 1.07 -9.39 13.27
N GLU A 124 1.72 -9.58 14.42
CA GLU A 124 3.11 -9.20 14.65
C GLU A 124 4.04 -10.33 14.18
N LYS A 125 5.25 -9.99 13.75
CA LYS A 125 6.19 -10.92 13.11
C LYS A 125 7.55 -10.93 13.78
#